data_AF-A0A1U7S9X0-F1
#
_entry.id   AF-A0A1U7S9X0-F1
#
_cell.length_a   1.000
_cell.length_b   1.000
_cell.length_c   1.000
_cell.angle_alpha   90.00
_cell.angle_beta   90.00
_cell.angle_gamma   90.00
#
_symmetry.space_group_name_H-M   'P 1'
#
loop_
_entity.id
_entity.type
_entity.pdbx_description
1 polymer ?
#
loop_
_entity_poly.entity_id
_entity_poly.type
_entity_poly.pdbx_seq_one_letter_code
_entity_poly.pdbx_strand_id
1 'polypeptide(L)'
;MLRLLLWAGLLTVGTHSCLQCDADVRGALAALRTGLVPRQIHDSRLRARAQALLRGMEGDFFRHYATSQFAGVAALNQVNSLIHSVRQTTAALAQSPLTDQALLDELVEYRRKTTLELKSALQEHQEKACDPEKCVDSQERLSLRYKPQAPGPDIARTGVSLVLIMSAVLLLALVIG
;
A
#
# COMPACT_ATOMS: atom_id res chain seq x y z
N MET A 1 -19.89 11.64 30.31
CA MET A 1 -19.01 10.56 29.79
C MET A 1 -19.86 9.65 28.92
N LEU A 2 -19.34 9.15 27.78
CA LEU A 2 -19.99 8.50 26.63
C LEU A 2 -20.70 9.43 25.62
N ARG A 3 -19.92 9.99 24.68
CA ARG A 3 -20.42 10.49 23.38
C ARG A 3 -19.29 10.68 22.35
N LEU A 4 -18.36 9.72 22.27
CA LEU A 4 -17.20 9.77 21.37
C LEU A 4 -16.98 8.48 20.54
N LEU A 5 -17.98 7.61 20.43
CA LEU A 5 -17.84 6.31 19.73
C LEU A 5 -18.62 6.20 18.41
N LEU A 6 -18.91 7.31 17.73
CA LEU A 6 -19.74 7.30 16.51
C LEU A 6 -19.07 7.86 15.24
N TRP A 7 -17.75 8.07 15.24
CA TRP A 7 -17.02 8.66 14.10
C TRP A 7 -15.86 7.82 13.57
N ALA A 8 -15.88 6.49 13.75
CA ALA A 8 -14.80 5.62 13.24
C ALA A 8 -15.27 4.56 12.21
N GLY A 9 -16.51 4.62 11.73
CA GLY A 9 -17.14 3.49 11.03
C GLY A 9 -17.48 3.68 9.55
N LEU A 10 -17.24 4.84 8.93
CA LEU A 10 -17.53 5.07 7.51
C LEU A 10 -16.27 5.55 6.76
N LEU A 11 -15.24 4.71 6.78
CA LEU A 11 -14.32 4.67 5.65
C LEU A 11 -14.83 3.56 4.73
N THR A 12 -15.56 3.95 3.69
CA THR A 12 -15.78 3.09 2.53
C THR A 12 -14.42 2.61 2.08
N VAL A 13 -14.12 1.33 2.34
CA VAL A 13 -12.97 0.62 1.82
C VAL A 13 -13.15 0.54 0.32
N GLY A 14 -12.73 1.60 -0.38
CA GLY A 14 -12.41 1.50 -1.80
C GLY A 14 -11.26 0.51 -1.88
N THR A 15 -11.51 -0.65 -2.46
CA THR A 15 -10.58 -1.79 -2.58
C THR A 15 -9.40 -1.43 -3.49
N HIS A 16 -8.50 -0.61 -2.95
CA HIS A 16 -7.17 -0.37 -3.48
C HIS A 16 -6.22 -1.43 -2.90
N SER A 17 -6.32 -2.69 -3.30
CA SER A 17 -5.45 -3.74 -2.72
C SER A 17 -4.14 -3.88 -3.52
N CYS A 18 -3.41 -2.79 -3.68
CA CYS A 18 -2.02 -2.93 -4.13
C CYS A 18 -1.19 -3.59 -3.01
N LEU A 19 -0.19 -4.42 -3.36
CA LEU A 19 0.68 -5.07 -2.36
C LEU A 19 1.29 -4.05 -1.37
N GLN A 20 1.57 -2.85 -1.87
CA GLN A 20 2.22 -1.74 -1.16
C GLN A 20 1.20 -0.85 -0.42
N CYS A 21 -0.09 -1.02 -0.70
CA CYS A 21 -1.21 -0.33 -0.05
C CYS A 21 -1.52 -0.94 1.32
N ASP A 22 -1.18 -2.22 1.51
CA ASP A 22 -1.26 -2.92 2.79
C ASP A 22 -0.30 -2.27 3.80
N ALA A 23 -0.87 -1.71 4.87
CA ALA A 23 -0.13 -0.97 5.88
C ALA A 23 0.85 -1.88 6.65
N ASP A 24 0.48 -3.14 6.86
CA ASP A 24 1.32 -4.10 7.58
C ASP A 24 2.54 -4.49 6.73
N VAL A 25 2.35 -4.77 5.44
CA VAL A 25 3.46 -5.04 4.50
C VAL A 25 4.42 -3.85 4.45
N ARG A 26 3.90 -2.63 4.29
CA ARG A 26 4.75 -1.43 4.24
C ARG A 26 5.50 -1.20 5.56
N GLY A 27 4.81 -1.37 6.68
CA GLY A 27 5.40 -1.26 8.01
C GLY A 27 6.49 -2.30 8.25
N ALA A 28 6.27 -3.53 7.81
CA ALA A 28 7.22 -4.63 7.98
C ALA A 28 8.49 -4.43 7.13
N LEU A 29 8.34 -3.99 5.87
CA LEU A 29 9.49 -3.63 5.02
C LEU A 29 10.28 -2.45 5.61
N ALA A 30 9.58 -1.42 6.12
CA ALA A 30 10.21 -0.31 6.81
C ALA A 30 10.98 -0.77 8.05
N ALA A 31 10.42 -1.70 8.83
CA ALA A 31 11.08 -2.27 10.01
C ALA A 31 12.37 -3.05 9.64
N LEU A 32 12.37 -3.82 8.54
CA LEU A 32 13.60 -4.42 8.03
C LEU A 32 14.63 -3.33 7.69
N ARG A 33 14.19 -2.27 6.99
CA ARG A 33 15.08 -1.23 6.50
C ARG A 33 15.70 -0.38 7.61
N THR A 34 14.92 0.03 8.59
CA THR A 34 15.35 0.96 9.65
C THR A 34 15.80 0.25 10.91
N GLY A 35 15.41 -1.01 11.11
CA GLY A 35 15.79 -1.82 12.25
C GLY A 35 16.85 -2.87 11.90
N LEU A 36 16.48 -3.85 11.07
CA LEU A 36 17.33 -5.02 10.79
C LEU A 36 18.63 -4.65 10.06
N VAL A 37 18.52 -3.94 8.94
CA VAL A 37 19.64 -3.60 8.05
C VAL A 37 20.76 -2.83 8.76
N PRO A 38 20.51 -1.73 9.51
CA PRO A 38 21.59 -1.03 10.20
C PRO A 38 22.19 -1.85 11.35
N ARG A 39 21.44 -2.80 11.92
CA ARG A 39 21.92 -3.69 12.98
C ARG A 39 22.81 -4.82 12.47
N GLN A 40 22.52 -5.36 11.29
CA GLN A 40 23.17 -6.58 10.77
C GLN A 40 24.13 -6.36 9.60
N ILE A 41 24.08 -5.20 8.92
CA ILE A 41 25.00 -4.86 7.85
C ILE A 41 25.93 -3.75 8.33
N HIS A 42 27.19 -4.08 8.57
CA HIS A 42 28.23 -3.20 9.08
C HIS A 42 28.86 -2.39 7.95
N ASP A 43 29.04 -2.99 6.77
CA ASP A 43 29.56 -2.29 5.59
C ASP A 43 28.58 -1.21 5.10
N SER A 44 29.05 0.03 5.00
CA SER A 44 28.21 1.18 4.67
C SER A 44 27.63 1.13 3.26
N ARG A 45 28.38 0.56 2.29
CA ARG A 45 27.95 0.41 0.90
C ARG A 45 26.89 -0.67 0.77
N LEU A 46 27.08 -1.81 1.43
CA LEU A 46 26.08 -2.88 1.48
C LEU A 46 24.82 -2.40 2.18
N ARG A 47 24.95 -1.67 3.30
CA ARG A 47 23.83 -1.10 4.04
C ARG A 47 23.02 -0.15 3.16
N ALA A 48 23.68 0.77 2.44
CA ALA A 48 23.02 1.70 1.54
C ALA A 48 22.24 0.96 0.42
N ARG A 49 22.83 -0.10 -0.14
CA ARG A 49 22.17 -0.95 -1.16
C ARG A 49 20.95 -1.67 -0.60
N ALA A 50 21.06 -2.31 0.56
CA ALA A 50 19.94 -2.98 1.23
C ALA A 50 18.81 -2.00 1.57
N GLN A 51 19.16 -0.81 2.06
CA GLN A 51 18.16 0.22 2.34
C GLN A 51 17.46 0.73 1.07
N ALA A 52 18.19 0.96 -0.01
CA ALA A 52 17.61 1.38 -1.29
C ALA A 52 16.69 0.30 -1.87
N LEU A 53 17.09 -0.97 -1.77
CA LEU A 53 16.31 -2.13 -2.18
C LEU A 53 14.94 -2.15 -1.47
N LEU A 54 14.95 -2.05 -0.14
CA LEU A 54 13.73 -2.06 0.67
C LEU A 54 12.86 -0.82 0.45
N ARG A 55 13.46 0.38 0.31
CA ARG A 55 12.71 1.60 -0.07
C ARG A 55 11.97 1.43 -1.39
N GLY A 56 12.59 0.78 -2.37
CA GLY A 56 11.94 0.50 -3.65
C GLY A 56 10.70 -0.36 -3.47
N MET A 57 10.80 -1.41 -2.65
CA MET A 57 9.70 -2.32 -2.34
C MET A 57 8.57 -1.63 -1.54
N GLU A 58 8.92 -0.79 -0.56
CA GLU A 58 7.98 0.07 0.19
C GLU A 58 7.24 1.07 -0.71
N GLY A 59 7.93 1.57 -1.74
CA GLY A 59 7.44 2.59 -2.67
C GLY A 59 6.58 1.99 -3.77
N ASP A 60 6.90 2.30 -5.03
CA ASP A 60 6.03 2.02 -6.19
C ASP A 60 6.50 0.83 -7.05
N PHE A 61 7.57 0.13 -6.65
CA PHE A 61 8.21 -0.91 -7.46
C PHE A 61 7.24 -1.97 -7.99
N PHE A 62 6.44 -2.59 -7.11
CA PHE A 62 5.52 -3.66 -7.50
C PHE A 62 4.34 -3.14 -8.33
N ARG A 63 3.85 -1.93 -8.04
CA ARG A 63 2.87 -1.26 -8.90
C ARG A 63 3.42 -1.07 -10.30
N HIS A 64 4.60 -0.46 -10.42
CA HIS A 64 5.22 -0.21 -11.71
C HIS A 64 5.46 -1.51 -12.48
N TYR A 65 5.92 -2.56 -11.81
CA TYR A 65 6.04 -3.89 -12.40
C TYR A 65 4.69 -4.40 -12.94
N ALA A 66 3.64 -4.33 -12.13
CA ALA A 66 2.31 -4.81 -12.50
C ALA A 66 1.63 -4.02 -13.63
N THR A 67 1.95 -2.74 -13.80
CA THR A 67 1.29 -1.89 -14.81
C THR A 67 2.15 -1.60 -16.04
N SER A 68 3.46 -1.84 -16.00
CA SER A 68 4.36 -1.63 -17.15
C SER A 68 4.29 -2.78 -18.15
N GLN A 69 4.21 -4.02 -17.65
CA GLN A 69 4.22 -5.22 -18.48
C GLN A 69 2.89 -5.98 -18.46
N PHE A 70 1.97 -5.61 -17.55
CA PHE A 70 0.68 -6.27 -17.42
C PHE A 70 -0.46 -5.26 -17.34
N ALA A 71 -1.70 -5.74 -17.47
CA ALA A 71 -2.90 -4.92 -17.31
C ALA A 71 -3.01 -4.25 -15.93
N GLY A 72 -2.21 -4.70 -14.95
CA GLY A 72 -2.29 -4.26 -13.57
C GLY A 72 -3.56 -4.75 -12.90
N VAL A 73 -4.01 -5.96 -13.24
CA VAL A 73 -5.17 -6.62 -12.63
C VAL A 73 -4.78 -8.04 -12.30
N ALA A 74 -5.12 -8.48 -11.08
CA ALA A 74 -4.89 -9.84 -10.61
C ALA A 74 -6.11 -10.31 -9.81
N ALA A 75 -6.24 -11.61 -9.61
CA ALA A 75 -7.29 -12.13 -8.76
C ALA A 75 -7.02 -11.83 -7.29
N LEU A 76 -8.07 -11.48 -6.54
CA LEU A 76 -7.94 -11.04 -5.14
C LEU A 76 -7.32 -12.12 -4.25
N ASN A 77 -7.69 -13.39 -4.42
CA ASN A 77 -7.13 -14.51 -3.66
C ASN A 77 -5.61 -14.68 -3.87
N GLN A 78 -5.11 -14.48 -5.08
CA GLN A 78 -3.67 -14.55 -5.38
C GLN A 78 -2.92 -13.37 -4.76
N VAL A 79 -3.50 -12.16 -4.82
CA VAL A 79 -2.91 -10.98 -4.16
C VAL A 79 -2.89 -11.16 -2.64
N ASN A 80 -3.95 -11.71 -2.04
CA ASN A 80 -4.00 -12.00 -0.61
C ASN A 80 -2.98 -13.09 -0.20
N SER A 81 -2.81 -14.12 -1.03
CA SER A 81 -1.78 -15.14 -0.81
C SER A 81 -0.37 -14.54 -0.87
N LEU A 82 -0.12 -13.64 -1.83
CA LEU A 82 1.13 -12.88 -1.92
C LEU A 82 1.37 -11.99 -0.69
N ILE A 83 0.36 -11.26 -0.23
CA ILE A 83 0.45 -10.45 1.00
C ILE A 83 0.83 -11.34 2.19
N HIS A 84 0.22 -12.51 2.31
CA HIS A 84 0.54 -13.47 3.38
C HIS A 84 1.99 -13.99 3.27
N SER A 85 2.42 -14.42 2.08
CA SER A 85 3.80 -14.87 1.80
C SER A 85 4.83 -13.80 2.16
N VAL A 86 4.56 -12.55 1.76
CA VAL A 86 5.39 -11.37 2.06
C VAL A 86 5.50 -11.13 3.56
N ARG A 87 4.38 -11.20 4.30
CA ARG A 87 4.35 -11.04 5.76
C ARG A 87 5.16 -12.12 6.45
N GLN A 88 4.95 -13.39 6.09
CA GLN A 88 5.67 -14.52 6.66
C GLN A 88 7.18 -14.42 6.42
N THR A 89 7.58 -14.15 5.17
CA THR A 89 8.99 -14.03 4.80
C THR A 89 9.65 -12.84 5.49
N THR A 90 8.95 -11.72 5.62
CA THR A 90 9.45 -10.55 6.37
C THR A 90 9.67 -10.87 7.85
N ALA A 91 8.73 -11.59 8.48
CA ALA A 91 8.87 -12.01 9.88
C ALA A 91 10.04 -12.97 10.10
N ALA A 92 10.30 -13.87 9.14
CA ALA A 92 11.46 -14.76 9.16
C ALA A 92 12.78 -13.98 9.00
N LEU A 93 12.85 -13.05 8.04
CA LEU A 93 14.00 -12.17 7.84
C LEU A 93 14.33 -11.35 9.08
N ALA A 94 13.33 -10.81 9.77
CA ALA A 94 13.53 -10.02 10.98
C ALA A 94 14.23 -10.81 12.12
N GLN A 95 14.11 -12.13 12.11
CA GLN A 95 14.71 -13.06 13.08
C GLN A 95 16.00 -13.71 12.55
N SER A 96 16.38 -13.42 11.31
CA SER A 96 17.53 -14.03 10.66
C SER A 96 18.84 -13.68 11.39
N PRO A 97 19.77 -14.64 11.56
CA PRO A 97 21.10 -14.37 12.08
C PRO A 97 22.06 -13.83 11.00
N LEU A 98 21.62 -13.71 9.74
CA LEU A 98 22.46 -13.31 8.63
C LEU A 98 23.00 -11.88 8.81
N THR A 99 24.22 -11.65 8.35
CA THR A 99 24.88 -10.35 8.39
C THR A 99 25.44 -9.98 7.03
N ASP A 100 25.70 -8.68 6.86
CA ASP A 100 26.44 -8.10 5.74
C ASP A 100 25.98 -8.62 4.37
N GLN A 101 26.89 -9.21 3.60
CA GLN A 101 26.62 -9.68 2.24
C GLN A 101 25.56 -10.77 2.21
N ALA A 102 25.60 -11.71 3.16
CA ALA A 102 24.63 -12.80 3.19
C ALA A 102 23.20 -12.30 3.45
N LEU A 103 23.04 -11.28 4.31
CA LEU A 103 21.74 -10.64 4.51
C LEU A 103 21.30 -9.86 3.26
N LEU A 104 22.20 -9.13 2.61
CA LEU A 104 21.87 -8.43 1.36
C LEU A 104 21.40 -9.39 0.27
N ASP A 105 22.09 -10.52 0.11
CA ASP A 105 21.73 -11.54 -0.88
C ASP A 105 20.35 -12.14 -0.59
N GLU A 106 20.04 -12.43 0.67
CA GLU A 106 18.71 -12.91 1.06
C GLU A 106 17.62 -11.85 0.81
N LEU A 107 17.90 -10.57 1.04
CA LEU A 107 16.96 -9.48 0.72
C LEU A 107 16.74 -9.34 -0.80
N VAL A 108 17.78 -9.51 -1.61
CA VAL A 108 17.68 -9.51 -3.07
C VAL A 108 16.85 -10.68 -3.56
N GLU A 109 17.08 -11.86 -2.99
CA GLU A 109 16.34 -13.07 -3.29
C GLU A 109 14.87 -12.96 -2.86
N TYR A 110 14.61 -12.37 -1.69
CA TYR A 110 13.27 -12.05 -1.23
C TYR A 110 12.52 -11.18 -2.23
N ARG A 111 13.11 -10.07 -2.70
CA ARG A 111 12.49 -9.23 -3.75
C ARG A 111 12.21 -10.04 -5.02
N ARG A 112 13.15 -10.89 -5.44
CA ARG A 112 13.02 -11.72 -6.64
C ARG A 112 11.82 -12.67 -6.52
N LYS A 113 11.71 -13.42 -5.41
CA LYS A 113 10.59 -14.34 -5.13
C LYS A 113 9.25 -13.62 -5.14
N THR A 114 9.12 -12.51 -4.41
CA THR A 114 7.89 -11.70 -4.38
C THR A 114 7.50 -11.20 -5.77
N THR A 115 8.48 -10.78 -6.58
CA THR A 115 8.22 -10.33 -7.96
C THR A 115 7.73 -11.47 -8.85
N LEU A 116 8.26 -12.68 -8.69
CA LEU A 116 7.83 -13.85 -9.45
C LEU A 116 6.43 -14.33 -9.05
N GLU A 117 6.11 -14.34 -7.76
CA GLU A 117 4.75 -14.66 -7.29
C GLU A 117 3.74 -13.63 -7.82
N LEU A 118 4.08 -12.34 -7.77
CA LEU A 118 3.26 -11.29 -8.37
C LEU A 118 3.10 -11.48 -9.89
N LYS A 119 4.18 -11.81 -10.59
CA LYS A 119 4.15 -12.10 -12.03
C LYS A 119 3.18 -13.25 -12.33
N SER A 120 3.27 -14.35 -11.59
CA SER A 120 2.38 -15.50 -11.75
C SER A 120 0.92 -15.09 -11.59
N ALA A 121 0.63 -14.26 -10.58
CA ALA A 121 -0.74 -13.79 -10.34
C ALA A 121 -1.28 -12.91 -11.49
N LEU A 122 -0.41 -12.08 -12.06
CA LEU A 122 -0.73 -11.22 -13.19
C LEU A 122 -0.91 -12.03 -14.49
N GLN A 123 -0.07 -13.03 -14.72
CA GLN A 123 -0.14 -13.90 -15.90
C GLN A 123 -1.40 -14.75 -15.90
N GLU A 124 -1.75 -15.34 -14.76
CA GLU A 124 -2.98 -16.13 -14.64
C GLU A 124 -4.21 -15.28 -15.00
N HIS A 125 -4.23 -14.01 -14.60
CA HIS A 125 -5.29 -13.09 -14.99
C HIS A 125 -5.31 -12.81 -16.51
N GLN A 126 -4.15 -12.69 -17.16
CA GLN A 126 -4.07 -12.46 -18.61
C GLN A 126 -4.41 -13.69 -19.43
N GLU A 127 -3.92 -14.86 -19.04
CA GLU A 127 -4.20 -16.13 -19.72
C GLU A 127 -5.66 -16.53 -19.54
N LYS A 128 -6.23 -16.23 -18.36
CA LYS A 128 -7.66 -16.35 -18.06
C LYS A 128 -8.41 -15.03 -18.30
N ALA A 129 -7.86 -14.09 -19.09
CA ALA A 129 -8.56 -12.87 -19.51
C ALA A 129 -9.64 -13.24 -20.51
N CYS A 130 -10.67 -13.79 -19.92
CA CYS A 130 -11.84 -14.35 -20.50
C CYS A 130 -12.74 -13.14 -20.88
N ASP A 131 -13.29 -13.19 -22.10
CA ASP A 131 -14.20 -12.19 -22.69
C ASP A 131 -15.26 -11.75 -21.67
N PRO A 132 -15.40 -10.44 -21.36
CA PRO A 132 -16.28 -9.97 -20.28
C PRO A 132 -17.75 -10.40 -20.43
N GLU A 133 -18.21 -10.78 -21.62
CA GLU A 133 -19.55 -11.35 -21.83
C GLU A 133 -19.67 -12.85 -21.50
N LYS A 134 -18.57 -13.60 -21.47
CA LYS A 134 -18.57 -15.08 -21.38
C LYS A 134 -18.16 -15.62 -20.02
N CYS A 135 -17.64 -14.78 -19.13
CA CYS A 135 -16.87 -15.26 -18.00
C CYS A 135 -17.64 -15.11 -16.71
N VAL A 136 -18.40 -16.15 -16.40
CA VAL A 136 -18.99 -16.42 -15.10
C VAL A 136 -17.89 -17.03 -14.22
N ASP A 137 -16.85 -16.25 -13.92
CA ASP A 137 -15.91 -16.60 -12.86
C ASP A 137 -16.29 -15.77 -11.62
N SER A 138 -16.66 -16.46 -10.54
CA SER A 138 -16.99 -15.84 -9.24
C SER A 138 -15.79 -15.20 -8.55
N GLN A 139 -14.60 -15.22 -9.16
CA GLN A 139 -13.37 -14.69 -8.60
C GLN A 139 -13.36 -13.16 -8.58
N GLU A 140 -13.37 -12.61 -7.37
CA GLU A 140 -13.21 -11.17 -7.17
C GLU A 140 -11.84 -10.71 -7.71
N ARG A 141 -11.87 -9.66 -8.54
CA ARG A 141 -10.71 -9.15 -9.25
C ARG A 141 -10.27 -7.83 -8.66
N LEU A 142 -8.96 -7.62 -8.68
CA LEU A 142 -8.39 -6.43 -8.12
C LEU A 142 -7.51 -5.68 -9.11
N SER A 143 -7.84 -4.39 -9.28
CA SER A 143 -7.00 -3.45 -10.01
C SER A 143 -5.84 -2.97 -9.14
N LEU A 144 -4.63 -3.31 -9.56
CA LEU A 144 -3.38 -2.74 -9.10
C LEU A 144 -3.06 -1.38 -9.76
N ARG A 145 -3.91 -0.90 -10.68
CA ARG A 145 -3.85 0.48 -11.17
C ARG A 145 -4.33 1.43 -10.07
N TYR A 146 -3.50 2.41 -9.74
CA TYR A 146 -3.90 3.56 -8.93
C TYR A 146 -4.93 4.39 -9.72
N LYS A 147 -6.15 4.53 -9.19
CA LYS A 147 -6.94 5.73 -9.47
C LYS A 147 -6.52 6.78 -8.44
N PRO A 148 -6.16 8.01 -8.85
CA PRO A 148 -6.11 9.12 -7.91
C PRO A 148 -7.42 9.14 -7.14
N GLN A 149 -7.30 9.27 -5.82
CA GLN A 149 -8.44 9.55 -4.97
C GLN A 149 -9.19 10.71 -5.62
N ALA A 150 -10.47 10.52 -5.94
CA ALA A 150 -11.31 11.65 -6.32
C ALA A 150 -11.12 12.71 -5.22
N PRO A 151 -10.92 13.99 -5.57
CA PRO A 151 -10.73 15.03 -4.58
C PRO A 151 -11.84 14.86 -3.54
N GLY A 152 -11.43 14.58 -2.30
CA GLY A 152 -12.37 14.53 -1.18
C GLY A 152 -13.14 15.85 -1.16
N PRO A 153 -14.39 15.88 -0.66
CA PRO A 153 -15.11 17.14 -0.53
C PRO A 153 -14.19 18.15 0.17
N ASP A 154 -14.00 19.32 -0.44
CA ASP A 154 -13.19 20.43 0.07
C ASP A 154 -13.78 20.91 1.41
N ILE A 155 -13.47 20.20 2.51
CA ILE A 155 -13.89 20.56 3.87
C ILE A 155 -13.29 21.92 4.26
N ALA A 156 -12.19 22.33 3.64
CA ALA A 156 -11.59 23.65 3.81
C ALA A 156 -12.48 24.79 3.27
N ARG A 157 -13.30 24.54 2.24
CA ARG A 157 -14.13 25.59 1.61
C ARG A 157 -15.45 25.79 2.35
N THR A 158 -16.00 24.73 2.93
CA THR A 158 -17.20 24.80 3.79
C THR A 158 -16.93 25.43 5.15
N GLY A 159 -15.76 25.18 5.75
CA GLY A 159 -15.38 25.80 7.03
C GLY A 159 -15.28 27.33 6.96
N VAL A 160 -14.65 27.86 5.91
CA VAL A 160 -14.50 29.31 5.71
C VAL A 160 -15.85 29.99 5.45
N SER A 161 -16.74 29.33 4.71
CA SER A 161 -18.08 29.87 4.40
C SER A 161 -18.96 30.00 5.65
N LEU A 162 -18.92 29.02 6.56
CA LEU A 162 -19.66 29.06 7.82
C LEU A 162 -19.15 30.17 8.76
N VAL A 163 -17.83 30.35 8.87
CA VAL A 163 -17.26 31.40 9.73
C VAL A 163 -17.61 32.80 9.24
N LEU A 164 -17.60 33.02 7.92
CA LEU A 164 -18.00 34.30 7.33
C LEU A 164 -19.49 34.61 7.54
N ILE A 165 -20.36 33.61 7.37
CA ILE A 165 -21.81 33.78 7.56
C ILE A 165 -22.13 34.08 9.04
N MET A 166 -21.54 33.34 9.97
CA MET A 166 -21.78 33.57 11.40
C MET A 166 -21.24 34.93 11.87
N SER A 167 -20.12 35.39 11.30
CA SER A 167 -19.57 36.73 11.59
C SER A 167 -20.43 37.86 11.03
N ALA A 168 -20.99 37.68 9.83
CA ALA A 168 -21.89 38.66 9.22
C ALA A 168 -23.22 38.80 9.98
N VAL A 169 -23.79 37.69 10.45
CA VAL A 169 -25.01 37.69 11.28
C VAL A 169 -24.76 38.39 12.62
N LEU A 170 -23.61 38.15 13.25
CA LEU A 170 -23.24 38.80 14.52
C LEU A 170 -23.07 40.33 14.35
N LEU A 171 -22.45 40.76 13.25
CA LEU A 171 -22.29 42.18 12.93
C LEU A 171 -23.63 42.86 12.63
N LEU A 172 -24.55 42.20 11.90
CA LEU A 172 -25.89 42.74 11.66
C LEU A 172 -26.68 42.91 12.96
N ALA A 173 -26.59 41.94 13.87
CA ALA A 173 -27.26 42.00 15.16
C ALA A 173 -26.77 43.17 16.04
N LEU A 174 -25.49 43.55 15.93
CA LEU A 174 -24.89 44.68 16.65
C LEU A 174 -25.21 46.05 16.03
N VAL A 175 -25.64 46.10 14.76
CA VAL A 175 -25.96 47.37 14.07
C VAL A 175 -27.45 47.70 14.16
N ILE A 176 -28.30 46.69 14.36
CA ILE A 176 -29.76 46.83 14.40
C ILE A 176 -30.33 46.79 15.83
N GLY A 177 -29.54 46.34 16.82
CA GLY A 177 -29.87 46.38 18.25
C GLY A 177 -29.07 47.45 18.99
#